data_AF-A0A4Q3U2U3-F1
#
_entry.id   AF-A0A4Q3U2U3-F1
#
_cell.length_a   1.000
_cell.length_b   1.000
_cell.length_c   1.000
_cell.angle_alpha   90.00
_cell.angle_beta   90.00
_cell.angle_gamma   90.00
#
_symmetry.space_group_name_H-M   'P 1'
#
loop_
_entity.id
_entity.type
_entity.pdbx_description
1 polymer ?
#
loop_
_entity_poly.entity_id
_entity_poly.type
_entity_poly.pdbx_seq_one_letter_code
_entity_poly.pdbx_strand_id
1 'polypeptide(L)'
;GRSAGRWGCHGTGGRYRGRLFHDSPNVLHYGRRGEGATLKAGMFFTVEPMVNLGKPHVKVLSDGWTAVTRDKSLSAQCEHTVGVTEDGVELFSASPAGLFRPKF
;
A
#
# COMPACT_ATOMS: atom_id res chain seq x y z
N GLY A 1 -15.79 2.34 5.03
CA GLY A 1 -15.53 2.02 3.62
C GLY A 1 -14.40 1.02 3.56
N ARG A 2 -14.43 0.06 2.63
CA ARG A 2 -13.27 -0.76 2.28
C ARG A 2 -12.92 -0.42 0.84
N SER A 3 -11.64 -0.40 0.48
CA SER A 3 -11.20 -0.08 -0.88
C SER A 3 -10.72 -1.31 -1.63
N ALA A 4 -10.73 -1.18 -2.95
CA ALA A 4 -10.16 -2.11 -3.89
C ALA A 4 -8.68 -1.77 -4.12
N GLY A 5 -7.83 -2.78 -4.01
CA GLY A 5 -6.41 -2.68 -4.36
C GLY A 5 -5.62 -3.80 -3.68
N ARG A 6 -4.99 -4.64 -4.50
CA ARG A 6 -3.98 -5.63 -4.08
C ARG A 6 -2.67 -5.10 -4.65
N TRP A 7 -1.74 -4.72 -3.79
CA TRP A 7 -0.45 -4.18 -4.23
C TRP A 7 0.70 -4.82 -3.44
N GLY A 8 1.84 -4.96 -4.11
CA GLY A 8 2.87 -5.94 -3.80
C GLY A 8 3.92 -5.46 -2.81
N CYS A 9 4.45 -6.40 -2.01
CA CYS A 9 5.69 -6.19 -1.27
C CYS A 9 6.88 -6.09 -2.22
N HIS A 10 8.02 -5.63 -1.69
CA HIS A 10 9.28 -5.60 -2.40
C HIS A 10 10.27 -6.49 -1.64
N GLY A 11 10.14 -7.81 -1.77
CA GLY A 11 11.19 -8.77 -1.40
C GLY A 11 11.41 -9.04 0.10
N THR A 12 11.87 -10.26 0.37
CA THR A 12 12.22 -10.74 1.72
C THR A 12 13.70 -11.15 1.73
N GLY A 13 14.54 -10.46 2.51
CA GLY A 13 15.88 -10.93 2.88
C GLY A 13 17.08 -10.03 2.50
N GLY A 14 17.78 -9.55 3.53
CA GLY A 14 19.24 -9.35 3.65
C GLY A 14 20.03 -8.44 2.69
N ARG A 15 19.69 -8.33 1.40
CA ARG A 15 20.47 -7.56 0.39
C ARG A 15 19.63 -7.12 -0.82
N TYR A 16 18.37 -6.78 -0.66
CA TYR A 16 17.51 -6.39 -1.78
C TYR A 16 17.49 -4.86 -1.93
N ARG A 17 17.90 -4.41 -3.12
CA ARG A 17 17.82 -3.03 -3.59
C ARG A 17 16.83 -2.96 -4.75
N GLY A 18 15.52 -3.01 -4.46
CA GLY A 18 14.45 -2.67 -5.42
C GLY A 18 14.56 -3.22 -6.85
N ARG A 19 14.99 -4.48 -7.04
CA ARG A 19 15.26 -5.02 -8.38
C ARG A 19 14.00 -5.35 -9.20
N LEU A 20 12.87 -5.53 -8.52
CA LEU A 20 11.55 -5.78 -9.12
C LEU A 20 10.59 -4.70 -8.62
N PHE A 21 9.75 -4.20 -9.53
CA PHE A 21 8.79 -3.14 -9.23
C PHE A 21 7.58 -3.62 -8.43
N HIS A 22 7.16 -4.88 -8.60
CA HIS A 22 6.17 -5.55 -7.75
C HIS A 22 6.61 -6.99 -7.48
N ASP A 23 6.54 -7.43 -6.22
CA ASP A 23 6.87 -8.80 -5.83
C ASP A 23 5.95 -9.28 -4.67
N SER A 24 6.07 -10.55 -4.30
CA SER A 24 5.36 -11.15 -3.17
C SER A 24 6.00 -10.79 -1.81
N PRO A 25 5.25 -10.88 -0.69
CA PRO A 25 3.80 -11.14 -0.62
C PRO A 25 2.96 -9.95 -1.05
N ASN A 26 1.65 -10.11 -1.22
CA ASN A 26 0.77 -8.96 -1.44
C ASN A 26 0.33 -8.38 -0.08
N VAL A 27 0.38 -7.06 0.07
CA VAL A 27 -0.21 -6.38 1.22
C VAL A 27 -1.65 -6.06 0.89
N LEU A 28 -2.57 -6.76 1.55
CA LEU A 28 -3.99 -6.46 1.42
C LEU A 28 -4.36 -5.35 2.40
N HIS A 29 -5.01 -4.29 1.91
CA HIS A 29 -5.53 -3.20 2.76
C HIS A 29 -6.89 -3.55 3.41
N TYR A 30 -7.23 -4.83 3.43
CA TYR A 30 -8.38 -5.41 4.11
C TYR A 30 -8.00 -6.79 4.64
N GLY A 31 -8.61 -7.19 5.75
CA GLY A 31 -8.36 -8.48 6.38
C GLY A 31 -8.86 -8.51 7.80
N ARG A 32 -8.59 -9.62 8.50
CA ARG A 32 -8.80 -9.71 9.96
C ARG A 32 -7.46 -9.62 10.67
N ARG A 33 -7.47 -9.07 11.88
CA ARG A 33 -6.28 -9.02 12.73
C ARG A 33 -5.73 -10.44 12.93
N GLY A 34 -4.43 -10.61 12.70
CA GLY A 34 -3.74 -11.91 12.84
C GLY A 34 -3.65 -12.72 11.54
N GLU A 35 -4.27 -12.26 10.45
CA GLU A 35 -4.09 -12.82 9.12
C GLU A 35 -3.00 -12.05 8.34
N GLY A 36 -2.38 -12.69 7.34
CA GLY A 36 -1.36 -12.07 6.48
C GLY A 36 0.04 -12.65 6.68
N ALA A 37 1.03 -12.06 6.00
CA ALA A 37 2.40 -12.50 6.08
C ALA A 37 3.05 -12.07 7.41
N THR A 38 3.90 -12.94 7.97
CA THR A 38 4.78 -12.57 9.09
C THR A 38 5.88 -11.63 8.58
N LEU A 39 5.94 -10.43 9.14
CA LEU A 39 7.00 -9.47 8.86
C LEU A 39 8.31 -9.91 9.51
N LYS A 40 9.42 -9.80 8.79
CA LYS A 40 10.78 -10.13 9.26
C LYS A 40 11.72 -8.99 8.93
N ALA A 41 12.73 -8.77 9.77
CA ALA A 41 13.76 -7.76 9.55
C ALA A 41 14.39 -7.92 8.15
N GLY A 42 14.61 -6.79 7.46
CA GLY A 42 15.07 -6.77 6.08
C GLY A 42 13.98 -7.14 5.06
N MET A 43 12.73 -6.79 5.31
CA MET A 43 11.65 -6.75 4.30
C MET A 43 11.32 -5.30 3.95
N PHE A 44 11.12 -4.96 2.66
CA PHE A 44 10.56 -3.66 2.24
C PHE A 44 9.24 -3.95 1.56
N PHE A 45 8.28 -3.07 1.78
CA PHE A 45 6.99 -3.13 1.12
C PHE A 45 6.34 -1.75 1.13
N THR A 46 5.32 -1.59 0.30
CA THR A 46 4.48 -0.41 0.30
C THR A 46 3.27 -0.64 1.19
N VAL A 47 2.89 0.40 1.92
CA VAL A 47 1.54 0.53 2.51
C VAL A 47 0.86 1.63 1.74
N GLU A 48 -0.13 1.26 0.92
CA GLU A 48 -0.69 2.16 -0.10
C GLU A 48 -2.23 2.10 -0.18
N PRO A 49 -2.94 2.32 0.94
CA PRO A 49 -4.39 2.20 0.96
C PRO A 49 -5.03 3.26 0.07
N MET A 50 -5.85 2.80 -0.88
CA MET A 50 -6.90 3.63 -1.46
C MET A 50 -8.07 3.67 -0.47
N VAL A 51 -8.89 4.71 -0.45
CA VAL A 51 -10.13 4.77 0.36
C VAL A 51 -11.21 5.45 -0.47
N ASN A 52 -12.31 4.72 -0.70
CA ASN A 52 -13.46 5.24 -1.42
C ASN A 52 -14.47 5.84 -0.43
N LEU A 53 -15.04 6.99 -0.80
CA LEU A 53 -16.12 7.62 -0.05
C LEU A 53 -17.41 6.76 -0.10
N GLY A 54 -17.69 6.17 -1.27
CA GLY A 54 -18.82 5.28 -1.48
C GLY A 54 -18.47 3.79 -1.35
N LYS A 55 -18.82 3.01 -2.39
CA LYS A 55 -18.73 1.55 -2.44
C LYS A 55 -17.30 1.09 -2.77
N PRO A 56 -16.91 -0.13 -2.35
CA PRO A 56 -15.58 -0.70 -2.62
C PRO A 56 -15.32 -1.01 -4.10
N HIS A 57 -16.37 -1.21 -4.91
CA HIS A 57 -16.23 -1.74 -6.25
C HIS A 57 -15.61 -0.73 -7.23
N VAL A 58 -14.67 -1.20 -8.04
CA VAL A 58 -14.00 -0.43 -9.10
C VAL A 58 -14.22 -1.05 -10.48
N LYS A 59 -13.89 -0.30 -11.53
CA LYS A 59 -13.75 -0.80 -12.90
C LYS A 59 -12.52 -0.17 -13.55
N VAL A 60 -11.86 -0.91 -14.43
CA VAL A 60 -10.81 -0.38 -15.30
C VAL A 60 -11.47 0.18 -16.56
N LEU A 61 -11.05 1.37 -16.99
CA LEU A 61 -11.55 2.01 -18.20
C LEU A 61 -11.01 1.32 -19.46
N SER A 62 -11.51 1.74 -20.62
CA SER A 62 -11.10 1.17 -21.92
C SER A 62 -9.65 1.44 -22.28
N ASP A 63 -8.97 2.35 -21.57
CA ASP A 63 -7.53 2.59 -21.71
C ASP A 63 -6.68 1.46 -21.10
N GLY A 64 -7.28 0.52 -20.35
CA GLY A 64 -6.59 -0.59 -19.72
C GLY A 64 -5.82 -0.24 -18.45
N TRP A 65 -5.87 1.01 -17.98
CA TRP A 65 -5.06 1.49 -16.86
C TRP A 65 -5.88 2.22 -15.79
N THR A 66 -6.78 3.11 -16.20
CA THR A 66 -7.46 3.99 -15.25
C THR A 66 -8.50 3.20 -14.46
N ALA A 67 -8.28 3.05 -13.15
CA ALA A 67 -9.25 2.48 -12.24
C ALA A 67 -10.16 3.58 -11.67
N VAL A 68 -11.48 3.41 -11.79
CA VAL A 68 -12.48 4.33 -11.23
C VAL A 68 -13.46 3.59 -10.32
N THR A 69 -14.00 4.28 -9.31
CA THR A 69 -15.10 3.75 -8.49
C THR A 69 -16.34 3.50 -9.37
N ARG A 70 -17.00 2.37 -9.17
CA ARG A 70 -18.20 2.03 -9.97
C ARG A 70 -19.37 2.98 -9.70
N ASP A 71 -19.44 3.54 -8.50
CA ASP A 71 -20.46 4.52 -8.11
C ASP A 71 -20.03 5.97 -8.36
N LYS A 72 -18.85 6.20 -8.94
CA LYS A 72 -18.29 7.52 -9.27
C LYS A 72 -18.05 8.42 -8.05
N SER A 73 -18.07 7.87 -6.83
CA SER A 73 -17.69 8.59 -5.62
C SER A 73 -16.18 8.88 -5.60
N LEU A 74 -15.78 9.88 -4.81
CA LEU A 74 -14.37 10.23 -4.61
C LEU A 74 -13.58 9.06 -4.02
N SER A 75 -12.30 8.99 -4.39
CA SER A 75 -11.31 8.11 -3.80
C SER A 75 -10.04 8.90 -3.51
N ALA A 76 -9.30 8.49 -2.47
CA ALA A 76 -8.01 9.05 -2.11
C ALA A 76 -7.01 7.92 -1.83
N GLN A 77 -5.73 8.16 -2.06
CA GLN A 77 -4.64 7.23 -1.77
C GLN A 77 -3.49 7.99 -1.12
N CYS A 78 -2.79 7.33 -0.20
CA CYS A 78 -1.43 7.69 0.17
C CYS A 78 -0.58 6.43 0.18
N GLU A 79 0.73 6.59 0.03
CA GLU A 79 1.68 5.48 -0.04
C GLU A 79 2.95 5.81 0.72
N HIS A 80 3.45 4.81 1.47
CA HIS A 80 4.82 4.82 1.97
C HIS A 80 5.53 3.49 1.71
N THR A 81 6.79 3.59 1.30
CA THR A 81 7.77 2.49 1.41
C THR A 81 8.22 2.33 2.86
N VAL A 82 8.08 1.12 3.38
CA VAL A 82 8.39 0.74 4.76
C VAL A 82 9.47 -0.33 4.76
N GLY A 83 10.48 -0.20 5.63
CA GLY A 83 11.45 -1.24 5.93
C GLY A 83 11.22 -1.84 7.31
N VAL A 84 11.25 -3.16 7.42
CA VAL A 84 11.18 -3.87 8.71
C VAL A 84 12.57 -3.95 9.33
N THR A 85 12.72 -3.47 10.56
CA THR A 85 13.95 -3.58 11.36
C THR A 85 13.84 -4.76 12.33
N GLU A 86 14.88 -5.02 13.13
CA GLU A 86 14.84 -6.08 14.14
C GLU A 86 13.81 -5.82 15.25
N ASP A 87 13.50 -4.55 15.49
CA ASP A 87 12.71 -4.04 16.61
C ASP A 87 11.49 -3.20 16.18
N GLY A 88 11.26 -3.00 14.88
CA GLY A 88 10.21 -2.12 14.39
C GLY A 88 10.18 -1.93 12.88
N VAL A 89 9.90 -0.69 12.47
CA VAL A 89 9.82 -0.28 11.06
C VAL A 89 10.38 1.12 10.84
N GLU A 90 10.90 1.37 9.65
CA GLU A 90 11.39 2.67 9.17
C GLU A 90 10.63 3.11 7.91
N LEU A 91 10.31 4.40 7.81
CA LEU A 91 9.63 4.99 6.65
C LEU A 91 10.65 5.68 5.73
N PHE A 92 10.71 5.25 4.46
CA PHE A 92 11.70 5.75 3.48
C PHE A 92 11.19 6.90 2.62
N SER A 93 9.91 7.23 2.72
CA SER A 93 9.21 8.18 1.85
C SER A 93 8.36 9.16 2.66
N ALA A 94 8.67 9.34 3.94
CA ALA A 94 8.03 10.33 4.77
C ALA A 94 8.28 11.74 4.22
N SER A 95 7.29 12.63 4.33
CA SER A 95 7.46 14.03 3.95
C SER A 95 8.58 14.67 4.79
N PRO A 96 9.59 15.31 4.17
CA PRO A 96 10.63 16.04 4.92
C PRO A 96 10.07 17.18 5.78
N ALA A 97 8.88 17.69 5.43
CA ALA A 97 8.18 18.72 6.19
C ALA A 97 7.27 18.16 7.31
N GLY A 98 7.26 16.84 7.52
CA GLY A 98 6.43 16.20 8.56
C GLY A 98 4.93 16.26 8.30
N LEU A 99 4.50 16.54 7.06
CA LEU A 99 3.10 16.69 6.69
C LEU A 99 2.42 15.34 6.45
N PHE A 100 2.32 14.51 7.49
CA PHE A 100 1.59 13.24 7.42
C PHE A 100 0.07 13.42 7.63
N ARG A 101 -0.33 14.55 8.22
CA ARG A 101 -1.72 14.95 8.45
C ARG A 101 -1.87 16.41 8.05
N PRO A 102 -2.28 16.70 6.80
CA PRO A 102 -2.59 18.07 6.44
C PRO A 102 -3.70 18.57 7.37
N LYS A 103 -3.49 19.73 7.99
CA LYS A 103 -4.53 20.41 8.75
C LYS A 103 -5.44 21.07 7.71
N PHE A 104 -6.56 20.44 7.41
CA PHE A 104 -7.64 21.04 6.63
C PHE A 104 -8.61 21.76 7.56
#